data_AF-A0A1C3RD72-F1
#
_entry.id   AF-A0A1C3RD72-F1
#
_cell.length_a   1.000
_cell.length_b   1.000
_cell.length_c   1.000
_cell.angle_alpha   90.00
_cell.angle_beta   90.00
_cell.angle_gamma   90.00
#
_symmetry.space_group_name_H-M   'P 1'
#
loop_
_entity.id
_entity.type
_entity.pdbx_description
1 polymer ?
#
loop_
_entity_poly.entity_id
_entity_poly.type
_entity_poly.pdbx_seq_one_letter_code
_entity_poly.pdbx_strand_id
1 'polypeptide(L)'
;MPIAVDTSTPTGRSFIDSSHPIIAAYVNTICDELLSDKKIPQILHLMEQLIQQVSSYIDSKSSCQDKSDCPAKHLPLEALERLQDLNHVLTKYAETMPENTAVFKLRRWAKEHIFDSDQKCACCTDDC
;
A
#
# COMPACT_ATOMS: atom_id res chain seq x y z
N MET A 1 5.71 -13.72 -7.05
CA MET A 1 6.81 -12.74 -7.28
C MET A 1 6.68 -11.64 -6.24
N PRO A 2 7.77 -11.23 -5.58
CA PRO A 2 7.78 -10.09 -4.67
C PRO A 2 7.50 -8.78 -5.42
N ILE A 3 6.94 -7.79 -4.73
CA ILE A 3 6.83 -6.42 -5.24
C ILE A 3 8.22 -5.80 -5.14
N ALA A 4 8.82 -5.52 -6.30
CA ALA A 4 10.03 -4.72 -6.38
C ALA A 4 9.63 -3.27 -6.68
N VAL A 5 9.98 -2.36 -5.79
CA VAL A 5 9.93 -0.92 -6.05
C VAL A 5 11.30 -0.55 -6.58
N ASP A 6 11.34 0.15 -7.72
CA ASP A 6 12.59 0.71 -8.21
C ASP A 6 12.99 1.89 -7.32
N THR A 7 13.93 1.64 -6.41
CA THR A 7 14.50 2.66 -5.52
C THR A 7 15.78 3.26 -6.08
N SER A 8 16.23 2.83 -7.27
CA SER A 8 17.51 3.24 -7.84
C SER A 8 17.48 4.67 -8.40
N THR A 9 16.29 5.18 -8.71
CA THR A 9 16.09 6.55 -9.16
C THR A 9 14.94 7.18 -8.37
N PRO A 10 15.19 8.17 -7.50
CA PRO A 10 14.12 8.85 -6.77
C PRO A 10 13.16 9.50 -7.77
N THR A 11 11.87 9.41 -7.46
CA THR A 11 10.79 10.01 -8.27
C THR A 11 10.76 11.53 -8.17
N GLY A 12 11.55 12.10 -7.26
CA GLY A 12 11.55 13.52 -6.95
C GLY A 12 10.30 13.93 -6.18
N ARG A 13 9.63 12.98 -5.52
CA ARG A 13 8.45 13.24 -4.69
C ARG A 13 8.70 12.61 -3.34
N SER A 14 9.09 13.42 -2.37
CA SER A 14 9.50 12.98 -1.04
C SER A 14 8.57 11.96 -0.38
N PHE A 15 7.25 12.12 -0.49
CA PHE A 15 6.28 11.16 0.09
C PHE A 15 6.27 9.80 -0.63
N ILE A 16 6.53 9.75 -1.94
CA ILE A 16 6.65 8.51 -2.71
C ILE A 16 7.96 7.81 -2.34
N ASP A 17 9.06 8.55 -2.44
CA ASP A 17 10.42 8.01 -2.28
C ASP A 17 10.65 7.45 -0.86
N SER A 18 9.98 8.05 0.14
CA SER A 18 10.01 7.56 1.52
C SER A 18 9.01 6.43 1.80
N SER A 19 7.80 6.48 1.25
CA SER A 19 6.71 5.56 1.66
C SER A 19 6.63 4.29 0.83
N HIS A 20 6.92 4.34 -0.47
CA HIS A 20 6.81 3.19 -1.37
C HIS A 20 7.69 2.01 -0.96
N PRO A 21 8.98 2.20 -0.59
CA PRO A 21 9.82 1.09 -0.14
C PRO A 21 9.29 0.44 1.15
N ILE A 22 8.79 1.26 2.08
CA ILE A 22 8.24 0.80 3.36
C ILE A 22 6.96 -0.02 3.12
N ILE A 23 6.03 0.50 2.33
CA ILE A 23 4.78 -0.19 1.98
C ILE A 23 5.07 -1.51 1.26
N ALA A 24 6.00 -1.52 0.30
CA ALA A 24 6.40 -2.75 -0.39
C ALA A 24 7.03 -3.78 0.56
N ALA A 25 7.86 -3.34 1.50
CA ALA A 25 8.46 -4.23 2.51
C ALA A 25 7.39 -4.87 3.39
N TYR A 26 6.41 -4.11 3.88
CA TYR A 26 5.28 -4.66 4.64
C TYR A 26 4.46 -5.64 3.81
N VAL A 27 4.10 -5.30 2.58
CA VAL A 27 3.32 -6.19 1.70
C VAL A 27 4.06 -7.50 1.43
N ASN A 28 5.35 -7.43 1.11
CA ASN A 28 6.17 -8.63 0.90
C ASN A 28 6.26 -9.47 2.17
N THR A 29 6.51 -8.84 3.32
CA THR A 29 6.55 -9.53 4.62
C THR A 29 5.23 -10.25 4.88
N ILE A 30 4.09 -9.55 4.80
CA ILE A 30 2.76 -10.15 5.02
C ILE A 30 2.51 -11.33 4.07
N CYS A 31 2.93 -11.22 2.80
CA CYS A 31 2.80 -12.32 1.85
C CYS A 31 3.64 -13.54 2.24
N ASP A 32 4.87 -13.32 2.70
CA ASP A 32 5.76 -14.39 3.13
C ASP A 32 5.24 -15.03 4.43
N GLU A 33 4.68 -14.24 5.35
CA GLU A 33 4.02 -14.72 6.56
C GLU A 33 2.78 -15.58 6.25
N LEU A 34 1.95 -15.15 5.30
CA LEU A 34 0.78 -15.91 4.83
C LEU A 34 1.19 -17.27 4.23
N LEU A 35 2.37 -17.37 3.62
CA LEU A 35 2.84 -18.60 2.96
C LEU A 35 3.70 -19.49 3.88
N SER A 36 4.07 -19.02 5.08
CA SER A 36 5.03 -19.69 5.97
C SER A 36 4.39 -20.34 7.19
N ASP A 37 3.07 -20.57 7.15
CA ASP A 37 2.30 -21.25 8.20
C ASP A 37 2.37 -20.53 9.57
N LYS A 38 2.66 -19.21 9.56
CA LYS A 38 2.70 -18.40 10.77
C LYS A 38 1.31 -18.06 11.28
N LYS A 39 1.24 -17.77 12.58
CA LYS A 39 -0.03 -17.52 13.28
C LYS A 39 -0.67 -16.22 12.77
N ILE A 40 -1.96 -16.32 12.41
CA ILE A 40 -2.83 -15.21 11.99
C ILE A 40 -2.67 -13.91 12.81
N PRO A 41 -2.53 -13.92 14.15
CA PRO A 41 -2.33 -12.68 14.92
C PRO A 41 -1.11 -11.84 14.51
N GLN A 42 -0.01 -12.48 14.06
CA GLN A 42 1.17 -11.75 13.58
C GLN A 42 0.89 -11.10 12.22
N ILE A 43 0.18 -11.80 11.34
CA ILE A 43 -0.25 -11.28 10.04
C ILE A 43 -1.18 -10.08 10.23
N LEU A 44 -2.15 -10.18 11.15
CA LEU A 44 -3.07 -9.08 11.46
C LEU A 44 -2.33 -7.86 12.05
N HIS A 45 -1.35 -8.08 12.92
CA HIS A 45 -0.53 -6.97 13.44
C HIS A 45 0.26 -6.26 12.32
N LEU A 46 0.84 -7.01 11.39
CA LEU A 46 1.52 -6.44 10.22
C LEU A 46 0.56 -5.70 9.29
N MET A 47 -0.67 -6.20 9.13
CA MET A 47 -1.73 -5.51 8.37
C MET A 47 -2.12 -4.18 9.03
N GLU A 48 -2.23 -4.11 10.36
CA GLU A 48 -2.48 -2.86 11.09
C GLU A 48 -1.34 -1.85 10.88
N GLN A 49 -0.08 -2.29 10.94
CA GLN A 49 1.07 -1.44 10.66
C GLN A 49 1.06 -0.93 9.21
N LEU A 50 0.75 -1.81 8.24
CA LEU A 50 0.60 -1.43 6.85
C LEU A 50 -0.51 -0.38 6.67
N ILE A 51 -1.67 -0.54 7.31
CA ILE A 51 -2.77 0.44 7.29
C ILE A 51 -2.31 1.81 7.79
N GLN A 52 -1.55 1.86 8.89
CA GLN A 52 -1.01 3.11 9.43
C GLN A 52 -0.05 3.79 8.45
N GLN A 53 0.88 3.03 7.85
CA GLN A 53 1.82 3.57 6.87
C GLN A 53 1.11 4.12 5.64
N VAL A 54 0.10 3.38 5.14
CA VAL A 54 -0.70 3.78 3.98
C VAL A 54 -1.53 5.01 4.28
N SER A 55 -2.11 5.12 5.48
CA SER A 55 -2.83 6.33 5.91
C SER A 55 -1.93 7.56 5.89
N SER A 56 -0.74 7.48 6.48
CA SER A 56 0.21 8.59 6.50
C SER A 56 0.70 8.99 5.10
N TYR A 57 0.91 8.00 4.23
CA TYR A 57 1.23 8.22 2.83
C TYR A 57 0.08 8.92 2.08
N ILE A 58 -1.16 8.48 2.30
CA ILE A 58 -2.38 9.08 1.72
C ILE A 58 -2.53 10.55 2.15
N ASP A 59 -2.31 10.85 3.43
CA ASP A 59 -2.40 12.21 3.95
C ASP A 59 -1.34 13.11 3.29
N SER A 60 -0.12 12.59 3.14
CA SER A 60 0.99 13.31 2.48
C SER A 60 0.71 13.56 1.00
N LYS A 61 0.18 12.55 0.30
CA LYS A 61 -0.23 12.66 -1.11
C LYS A 61 -1.36 13.67 -1.27
N SER A 62 -2.38 13.61 -0.42
CA SER A 62 -3.52 14.53 -0.45
C SER A 62 -3.07 15.97 -0.20
N SER A 63 -2.20 16.19 0.80
CA SER A 63 -1.63 17.51 1.08
C SER A 63 -0.85 18.08 -0.11
N CYS A 64 -0.14 17.24 -0.87
CA CYS A 64 0.52 17.66 -2.09
C CYS A 64 -0.49 18.02 -3.20
N GLN A 65 -1.48 17.17 -3.44
CA GLN A 65 -2.50 17.38 -4.47
C GLN A 65 -3.29 18.69 -4.25
N ASP A 66 -3.60 19.00 -2.99
CA ASP A 66 -4.29 20.24 -2.60
C ASP A 66 -3.45 21.49 -2.86
N LYS A 67 -2.13 21.41 -2.67
CA LYS A 67 -1.20 22.54 -2.93
C LYS A 67 -0.96 22.78 -4.42
N SER A 68 -0.96 21.73 -5.23
CA SER A 68 -0.57 21.80 -6.65
C SER A 68 -1.75 21.91 -7.63
N ASP A 69 -2.97 22.19 -7.16
CA ASP A 69 -4.23 22.19 -7.95
C ASP A 69 -4.33 20.98 -8.89
N CYS A 70 -3.98 19.81 -8.37
CA CYS A 70 -3.79 18.63 -9.20
C CYS A 70 -5.15 18.06 -9.65
N PRO A 71 -5.42 17.91 -10.96
CA PRO A 71 -6.71 17.44 -11.47
C PRO A 71 -6.98 15.95 -11.17
N ALA A 72 -5.97 15.21 -10.73
CA ALA A 72 -6.08 13.82 -10.26
C ALA A 72 -6.83 13.78 -8.91
N LYS A 73 -8.15 13.98 -8.96
CA LYS A 73 -9.04 13.99 -7.80
C LYS A 73 -9.09 12.62 -7.12
N HIS A 74 -8.77 12.63 -5.83
CA HIS A 74 -9.24 11.71 -4.78
C HIS A 74 -9.47 10.23 -5.15
N LEU A 75 -8.41 9.50 -5.49
CA LEU A 75 -8.33 8.04 -5.30
C LEU A 75 -7.78 7.53 -3.94
N PRO A 76 -7.31 8.35 -2.96
CA PRO A 76 -6.69 7.81 -1.74
C PRO A 76 -7.63 7.02 -0.83
N LEU A 77 -8.90 7.44 -0.70
CA LEU A 77 -9.85 6.82 0.24
C LEU A 77 -10.17 5.37 -0.14
N GLU A 78 -10.35 5.08 -1.44
CA GLU A 78 -10.60 3.71 -1.89
C GLU A 78 -9.41 2.78 -1.57
N ALA A 79 -8.17 3.28 -1.63
CA ALA A 79 -7.00 2.48 -1.29
C ALA A 79 -7.03 2.01 0.17
N LEU A 80 -7.39 2.91 1.10
CA LEU A 80 -7.46 2.59 2.52
C LEU A 80 -8.65 1.67 2.84
N GLU A 81 -9.83 1.96 2.27
CA GLU A 81 -11.04 1.14 2.44
C GLU A 81 -10.81 -0.30 1.98
N ARG A 82 -10.21 -0.50 0.79
CA ARG A 82 -9.91 -1.84 0.26
C ARG A 82 -8.92 -2.60 1.13
N LEU A 83 -7.95 -1.91 1.73
CA LEU A 83 -6.98 -2.52 2.63
C LEU A 83 -7.62 -2.92 3.96
N GLN A 84 -8.49 -2.06 4.51
CA GLN A 84 -9.27 -2.35 5.71
C GLN A 84 -10.24 -3.51 5.50
N ASP A 85 -10.90 -3.58 4.35
CA ASP A 85 -11.74 -4.71 3.95
C ASP A 85 -10.93 -6.01 3.91
N LEU A 86 -9.74 -6.00 3.33
CA LEU A 86 -8.86 -7.16 3.30
C LEU A 86 -8.46 -7.60 4.72
N ASN A 87 -8.12 -6.65 5.60
CA ASN A 87 -7.82 -6.94 7.00
C ASN A 87 -9.03 -7.52 7.75
N HIS A 88 -10.22 -6.98 7.51
CA HIS A 88 -11.46 -7.49 8.11
C HIS A 88 -11.77 -8.92 7.65
N VAL A 89 -11.60 -9.19 6.35
CA VAL A 89 -11.81 -10.52 5.78
C VAL A 89 -10.80 -11.51 6.33
N LEU A 90 -9.52 -11.15 6.44
CA LEU A 90 -8.52 -11.99 7.09
C LEU A 90 -8.86 -12.24 8.56
N THR A 91 -9.32 -11.24 9.29
CA THR A 91 -9.72 -11.40 10.71
C THR A 91 -10.89 -12.36 10.88
N LYS A 92 -11.91 -12.27 10.01
CA LYS A 92 -13.18 -12.98 10.16
C LYS A 92 -13.21 -14.35 9.46
N TYR A 93 -12.41 -14.51 8.41
CA TYR A 93 -12.45 -15.64 7.49
C TYR A 93 -11.05 -16.21 7.18
N ALA A 94 -10.04 -15.95 8.02
CA ALA A 94 -8.69 -16.50 7.85
C ALA A 94 -8.69 -18.01 7.57
N GLU A 95 -9.54 -18.78 8.26
CA GLU A 95 -9.62 -20.24 8.12
C GLU A 95 -10.26 -20.69 6.80
N THR A 96 -10.98 -19.82 6.09
CA THR A 96 -11.72 -20.16 4.86
C THR A 96 -11.19 -19.46 3.61
N MET A 97 -10.33 -18.46 3.77
CA MET A 97 -9.62 -17.83 2.65
C MET A 97 -8.30 -18.57 2.39
N PRO A 98 -8.10 -19.14 1.18
CA PRO A 98 -6.80 -19.72 0.82
C PRO A 98 -5.71 -18.65 0.87
N GLU A 99 -4.54 -18.98 1.40
CA GLU A 99 -3.42 -18.06 1.61
C GLU A 99 -2.97 -17.44 0.29
N ASN A 100 -2.92 -18.23 -0.77
CA ASN A 100 -2.63 -17.76 -2.13
C ASN A 100 -3.61 -16.69 -2.63
N THR A 101 -4.88 -16.77 -2.20
CA THR A 101 -5.89 -15.75 -2.53
C THR A 101 -5.63 -14.46 -1.76
N ALA A 102 -5.29 -14.55 -0.46
CA ALA A 102 -4.92 -13.39 0.34
C ALA A 102 -3.67 -12.69 -0.22
N VAL A 103 -2.62 -13.45 -0.54
CA VAL A 103 -1.39 -12.95 -1.17
C VAL A 103 -1.69 -12.26 -2.50
N PHE A 104 -2.49 -12.89 -3.36
CA PHE A 104 -2.87 -12.30 -4.64
C PHE A 104 -3.62 -10.97 -4.46
N LYS A 105 -4.62 -10.94 -3.56
CA LYS A 105 -5.39 -9.73 -3.27
C LYS A 105 -4.51 -8.61 -2.73
N LEU A 106 -3.62 -8.89 -1.79
CA LEU A 106 -2.74 -7.88 -1.20
C LEU A 106 -1.75 -7.31 -2.22
N ARG A 107 -1.12 -8.17 -3.03
CA ARG A 107 -0.18 -7.72 -4.07
C ARG A 107 -0.87 -6.91 -5.15
N ARG A 108 -2.03 -7.36 -5.60
CA ARG A 108 -2.84 -6.64 -6.59
C ARG A 108 -3.25 -5.28 -6.05
N TRP A 109 -3.72 -5.22 -4.81
CA TRP A 109 -4.09 -3.97 -4.16
C TRP A 109 -2.92 -2.98 -4.13
N ALA A 110 -1.74 -3.41 -3.66
CA ALA A 110 -0.59 -2.53 -3.53
C ALA A 110 -0.16 -1.98 -4.90
N LYS A 111 -0.16 -2.83 -5.94
CA LYS A 111 0.14 -2.43 -7.31
C LYS A 111 -0.87 -1.40 -7.84
N GLU A 112 -2.15 -1.72 -7.81
CA GLU A 112 -3.20 -0.91 -8.45
C GLU A 112 -3.40 0.43 -7.73
N HIS A 113 -3.37 0.44 -6.40
CA HIS A 113 -3.80 1.59 -5.61
C HIS A 113 -2.65 2.47 -5.08
N ILE A 114 -1.45 1.91 -4.92
CA ILE A 114 -0.28 2.66 -4.43
C ILE A 114 0.66 2.96 -5.60
N PHE A 115 1.24 1.91 -6.20
CA PHE A 115 2.37 2.08 -7.13
C PHE A 115 1.94 2.62 -8.51
N ASP A 116 0.95 2.02 -9.15
CA ASP A 116 0.50 2.42 -10.50
C ASP A 116 -0.29 3.74 -10.48
N SER A 117 -0.95 4.05 -9.34
CA SER A 117 -1.70 5.30 -9.12
C SER A 117 -0.77 6.52 -9.15
N ASP A 118 0.44 6.38 -8.61
CA ASP A 118 1.38 7.49 -8.42
C ASP A 118 2.20 7.85 -9.65
N GLN A 119 2.41 6.90 -10.57
CA GLN A 119 3.05 7.19 -11.86
C GLN A 119 2.32 8.29 -12.64
N LYS A 120 1.02 8.49 -12.36
CA LYS A 120 0.17 9.49 -13.02
C LYS A 120 0.23 10.88 -12.39
N CYS A 121 0.83 11.04 -11.20
CA CYS A 121 0.76 12.28 -10.42
C CYS A 121 1.93 13.24 -10.69
N ALA A 122 2.06 13.77 -11.91
CA ALA A 122 3.18 14.66 -12.29
C ALA A 122 3.27 15.99 -11.52
N CYS A 123 2.22 16.40 -10.82
CA CYS A 123 2.04 17.69 -10.15
C CYS A 123 2.77 17.84 -8.80
N CYS A 124 3.44 16.79 -8.34
CA CYS A 124 3.91 16.66 -6.96
C CYS A 124 5.44 16.51 -6.83
N THR A 125 6.19 16.94 -7.84
CA THR A 125 7.65 16.97 -7.78
C THR A 125 8.13 18.04 -6.80
N ASP A 126 9.21 17.76 -6.07
CA ASP A 126 9.82 18.65 -5.07
C ASP A 126 10.34 19.98 -5.67
N ASP A 127 10.30 20.14 -7.00
CA ASP A 127 10.65 21.35 -7.78
C ASP A 127 9.45 22.31 -8.04
N CYS A 128 8.38 22.24 -7.25
CA CYS A 128 7.27 23.21 -7.30
C CYS A 128 7.52 24.45 -6.43
#